data_AF-A0A5N6BQA2-F1
#
_entry.id   AF-A0A5N6BQA2-F1
#
_cell.length_a   1.000
_cell.length_b   1.000
_cell.length_c   1.000
_cell.angle_alpha   90.00
_cell.angle_beta   90.00
_cell.angle_gamma   90.00
#
_symmetry.space_group_name_H-M   'P 1'
#
loop_
_entity.id
_entity.type
_entity.pdbx_description
1 polymer ?
#
loop_
_entity_poly.entity_id
_entity_poly.type
_entity_poly.pdbx_seq_one_letter_code
_entity_poly.pdbx_strand_id
1 'polypeptide(L)'
;MAAPGHAMTVEVGRDRLAAQGGWWWRGEYRLAPDPAGTLLVYQVRNVAERLRWGVPLANRFFLGFRPATRAGFAVLLDRVGAELHCPVRLLDSP
;
A
#
# COMPACT_ATOMS: atom_id res chain seq x y z
N MET A 1 -16.31 -19.66 -8.52
CA MET A 1 -15.15 -19.29 -9.36
C MET A 1 -14.13 -18.61 -8.48
N ALA A 2 -13.00 -19.25 -8.18
CA ALA A 2 -11.92 -18.62 -7.43
C ALA A 2 -11.17 -17.69 -8.38
N ALA A 3 -10.98 -16.43 -7.99
CA ALA A 3 -10.05 -15.55 -8.69
C ALA A 3 -8.69 -16.25 -8.78
N PRO A 4 -7.97 -16.18 -9.92
CA PRO A 4 -6.64 -16.77 -10.03
C PRO A 4 -5.81 -16.32 -8.83
N GLY A 5 -5.35 -17.28 -8.03
CA GLY A 5 -4.60 -17.04 -6.81
C GLY A 5 -3.30 -16.33 -7.16
N HIS A 6 -3.32 -14.99 -7.13
CA HIS A 6 -2.12 -14.21 -7.26
C HIS A 6 -1.36 -14.48 -5.97
N ALA A 7 -0.19 -15.13 -6.07
CA ALA A 7 0.68 -15.35 -4.93
C ALA A 7 1.01 -13.99 -4.32
N MET A 8 0.32 -13.66 -3.23
CA MET A 8 0.55 -12.43 -2.49
C MET A 8 1.63 -12.72 -1.48
N THR A 9 2.81 -12.16 -1.70
CA THR A 9 3.91 -12.28 -0.74
C THR A 9 3.78 -11.14 0.25
N VAL A 10 3.61 -11.47 1.53
CA VAL A 10 3.59 -10.48 2.62
C VAL A 10 4.88 -10.65 3.41
N GLU A 11 5.67 -9.59 3.46
CA GLU A 11 6.87 -9.48 4.29
C GLU A 11 6.58 -8.56 5.46
N VAL A 12 6.75 -9.07 6.68
CA VAL A 12 6.57 -8.30 7.92
C VAL A 12 7.92 -8.17 8.61
N GLY A 13 8.39 -6.94 8.74
CA GLY A 13 9.53 -6.54 9.55
C GLY A 13 9.08 -5.74 10.76
N ARG A 14 10.05 -5.29 11.57
CA ARG A 14 9.78 -4.53 12.81
C ARG A 14 9.10 -3.18 12.57
N ASP A 15 9.46 -2.52 11.47
CA ASP A 15 9.07 -1.15 11.10
C ASP A 15 8.57 -1.07 9.64
N ARG A 16 8.37 -2.23 8.99
CA ARG A 16 7.99 -2.30 7.59
C ARG A 16 7.09 -3.48 7.33
N LEU A 17 6.05 -3.27 6.55
CA LEU A 17 5.24 -4.32 5.97
C LEU A 17 5.22 -4.13 4.46
N ALA A 18 5.55 -5.16 3.69
CA ALA A 18 5.47 -5.11 2.24
C ALA A 18 4.55 -6.21 1.73
N ALA A 19 3.65 -5.86 0.82
CA ALA A 19 2.81 -6.79 0.10
C ALA A 19 3.19 -6.71 -1.39
N GLN A 20 3.59 -7.83 -1.97
CA GLN A 20 3.83 -7.95 -3.41
C GLN A 20 2.73 -8.79 -4.04
N GLY A 21 2.18 -8.28 -5.13
CA GLY A 21 1.09 -8.89 -5.88
C GLY A 21 1.45 -8.99 -7.34
N GLY A 22 1.43 -10.22 -7.86
CA GLY A 22 1.82 -10.49 -9.24
C GLY A 22 3.30 -10.16 -9.52
N TRP A 23 3.61 -9.92 -10.79
CA TRP A 23 4.99 -9.75 -11.25
C TRP A 23 5.51 -8.31 -11.23
N TRP A 24 4.66 -7.31 -10.96
CA TRP A 24 5.01 -5.90 -11.16
C TRP A 24 4.63 -4.97 -10.00
N TRP A 25 3.73 -5.37 -9.10
CA TRP A 25 3.22 -4.48 -8.05
C TRP A 25 3.73 -4.86 -6.67
N ARG A 26 4.23 -3.86 -5.93
CA ARG A 26 4.60 -3.99 -4.51
C ARG A 26 4.15 -2.77 -3.72
N GLY A 27 3.24 -2.97 -2.77
CA GLY A 27 2.86 -1.98 -1.78
C GLY A 27 3.72 -2.10 -0.53
N GLU A 28 4.28 -1.01 -0.03
CA GLU A 28 5.13 -0.96 1.16
C GLU A 28 4.56 0.03 2.17
N TYR A 29 4.29 -0.46 3.37
CA TYR A 29 4.00 0.32 4.56
C TYR A 29 5.29 0.45 5.36
N ARG A 30 5.66 1.68 5.72
CA ARG A 30 6.77 1.95 6.63
C ARG A 30 6.25 2.70 7.83
N LEU A 31 6.67 2.27 9.00
CA LEU A 31 6.40 2.92 10.27
C LEU A 31 7.64 3.74 10.64
N ALA A 32 7.47 5.03 10.89
CA ALA A 32 8.51 5.91 11.36
C ALA A 32 8.10 6.60 12.67
N PRO A 33 9.04 6.91 13.57
CA PRO A 33 8.74 7.74 14.73
C PRO A 33 8.31 9.14 14.28
N ASP A 34 7.27 9.69 14.90
CA ASP A 34 6.81 11.07 14.66
C ASP A 34 6.53 11.75 16.00
N PRO A 35 6.77 13.07 16.15
CA PRO A 35 6.45 13.78 17.40
C PRO A 35 4.98 13.65 17.84
N ALA A 36 4.05 13.43 16.91
CA ALA A 36 2.63 13.18 17.20
C ALA A 36 2.29 11.69 17.39
N GLY A 37 3.27 10.78 17.35
CA GLY A 37 3.11 9.34 17.56
C GLY A 37 3.90 8.50 16.56
N THR A 38 3.21 7.88 15.60
CA THR A 38 3.83 7.03 14.57
C THR A 38 3.34 7.45 13.20
N LEU A 39 4.28 7.76 12.31
CA LEU A 39 4.01 8.06 10.93
C LEU A 39 3.95 6.76 10.13
N LEU A 40 2.80 6.49 9.52
CA LEU A 40 2.63 5.39 8.58
C LEU A 40 2.70 5.92 7.15
N VAL A 41 3.71 5.48 6.39
CA VAL A 41 3.89 5.86 4.99
C VAL A 41 3.59 4.67 4.09
N TYR A 42 2.62 4.83 3.19
CA TYR A 42 2.32 3.84 2.16
C TYR A 42 2.91 4.24 0.80
N GLN A 43 3.79 3.41 0.26
CA GLN A 43 4.43 3.59 -1.04
C GLN A 43 4.09 2.43 -1.96
N VAL A 44 3.72 2.74 -3.20
CA VAL A 44 3.53 1.72 -4.24
C VAL A 44 4.73 1.78 -5.18
N ARG A 45 5.41 0.65 -5.34
CA ARG A 45 6.58 0.50 -6.19
C ARG A 45 6.28 -0.48 -7.32
N ASN A 46 6.82 -0.16 -8.49
CA ASN A 46 6.85 -1.08 -9.60
C ASN A 46 8.12 -1.94 -9.51
N VAL A 47 7.94 -3.24 -9.35
CA VAL A 47 9.02 -4.24 -9.21
C VAL A 47 9.12 -5.17 -10.42
N ALA A 48 8.59 -4.77 -11.58
CA ALA A 48 8.60 -5.60 -12.78
C ALA A 48 10.04 -5.92 -13.26
N GLU A 49 10.51 -7.14 -13.02
CA GLU A 49 11.77 -7.64 -13.57
C GLU A 49 11.63 -8.03 -15.05
N ARG A 50 10.47 -8.55 -15.46
CA ARG A 50 10.14 -8.98 -16.83
C ARG A 50 8.79 -8.38 -17.27
N LEU A 51 8.52 -8.32 -18.58
CA LEU A 51 7.29 -7.76 -19.16
C LEU A 51 6.99 -6.31 -18.72
N ARG A 52 8.03 -5.47 -18.62
CA ARG A 52 7.89 -4.05 -18.28
C ARG A 52 6.98 -3.27 -19.24
N TRP A 53 6.85 -3.73 -20.50
CA TRP A 53 5.92 -3.14 -21.48
C TRP A 53 4.44 -3.38 -21.13
N GLY A 54 4.13 -4.40 -20.32
CA GLY A 54 2.78 -4.65 -19.80
C GLY A 54 2.39 -3.71 -18.67
N VAL A 55 3.36 -3.01 -18.06
CA VAL A 55 3.11 -2.01 -17.01
C VAL A 55 2.24 -0.88 -17.55
N PRO A 56 2.52 -0.21 -18.67
CA PRO A 56 1.63 0.84 -19.21
C PRO A 56 0.20 0.36 -19.46
N LEU A 57 0.01 -0.90 -19.88
CA LEU A 57 -1.32 -1.50 -20.09
C LEU A 57 -2.05 -1.70 -18.75
N ALA A 58 -1.35 -2.19 -17.72
CA ALA A 58 -1.85 -2.18 -16.35
C ALA A 58 -2.00 -0.75 -15.80
N ASN A 59 -1.19 0.22 -16.24
CA ASN A 59 -1.21 1.62 -15.81
C ASN A 59 -2.45 2.37 -16.30
N ARG A 60 -3.10 1.90 -17.38
CA ARG A 60 -4.43 2.40 -17.75
C ARG A 60 -5.50 2.03 -16.69
N PHE A 61 -5.26 0.97 -15.91
CA PHE A 61 -5.99 0.64 -14.68
C PHE A 61 -5.67 1.61 -13.52
N PHE A 62 -4.60 2.42 -13.63
CA PHE A 62 -4.19 3.41 -12.62
C PHE A 62 -4.85 4.78 -12.75
N LEU A 63 -5.65 5.01 -13.79
CA LEU A 63 -6.54 6.16 -13.85
C LEU A 63 -7.53 6.04 -12.67
N GLY A 64 -7.31 6.84 -11.61
CA GLY A 64 -8.05 6.74 -10.35
C GLY A 64 -7.35 5.95 -9.24
N PHE A 65 -6.16 5.39 -9.47
CA PHE A 65 -5.43 4.64 -8.45
C PHE A 65 -4.98 5.52 -7.29
N ARG A 66 -4.53 6.75 -7.54
CA ARG A 66 -4.20 7.69 -6.45
C ARG A 66 -5.39 7.94 -5.51
N PRO A 67 -6.57 8.38 -5.99
CA PRO A 67 -7.71 8.59 -5.10
C PRO A 67 -8.23 7.30 -4.47
N ALA A 68 -8.27 6.17 -5.21
CA ALA A 68 -8.70 4.89 -4.66
C ALA A 68 -7.73 4.35 -3.59
N THR A 69 -6.42 4.49 -3.81
CA THR A 69 -5.39 4.13 -2.84
C THR A 69 -5.46 5.01 -1.60
N ARG A 70 -5.66 6.32 -1.78
CA ARG A 70 -5.84 7.25 -0.66
C ARG A 70 -7.07 6.89 0.17
N ALA A 71 -8.20 6.61 -0.49
CA ALA A 71 -9.43 6.19 0.20
C ALA A 71 -9.25 4.86 0.94
N GLY A 72 -8.64 3.86 0.30
CA GLY A 72 -8.34 2.58 0.94
C GLY A 72 -7.36 2.72 2.12
N PHE A 73 -6.37 3.60 2.01
CA PHE A 73 -5.43 3.90 3.08
C PHE A 73 -6.10 4.62 4.26
N ALA A 74 -7.03 5.56 3.99
CA ALA A 74 -7.82 6.20 5.03
C ALA A 74 -8.67 5.17 5.81
N VAL A 75 -9.36 4.28 5.12
CA VAL A 75 -10.12 3.18 5.74
C VAL A 75 -9.22 2.27 6.58
N LEU A 76 -8.01 1.98 6.11
CA LEU A 76 -7.04 1.20 6.88
C LEU A 76 -6.61 1.93 8.14
N LEU A 77 -6.28 3.23 8.06
CA LEU A 77 -5.94 4.04 9.22
C LEU A 77 -7.08 4.09 10.24
N ASP A 78 -8.32 4.27 9.80
CA ASP A 78 -9.48 4.28 10.70
C ASP A 78 -9.65 2.96 11.45
N ARG A 79 -9.44 1.82 10.77
CA ARG A 79 -9.46 0.50 11.42
C ARG A 79 -8.35 0.33 12.44
N VAL A 80 -7.13 0.72 12.08
CA VAL A 80 -5.98 0.67 13.00
C VAL A 80 -6.22 1.57 14.21
N GLY A 81 -6.74 2.78 14.01
CA GLY A 81 -7.09 3.71 15.09
C GLY A 81 -8.17 3.14 16.01
N ALA A 82 -9.19 2.51 15.45
CA ALA A 82 -10.24 1.85 16.23
C ALA A 82 -9.71 0.66 17.05
N GLU A 83 -8.84 -0.17 16.47
CA GLU A 83 -8.28 -1.34 17.13
C GLU A 83 -7.27 -0.96 18.22
N LEU A 84 -6.42 0.02 17.95
CA LEU A 84 -5.41 0.52 18.89
C LEU A 84 -5.94 1.59 19.85
N HIS A 85 -7.20 2.00 19.70
CA HIS A 85 -7.84 3.06 20.48
C HIS A 85 -7.04 4.37 20.45
N CYS A 86 -6.48 4.73 19.29
CA CYS A 86 -5.67 5.92 19.12
C CYS A 86 -6.25 6.85 18.05
N PRO A 87 -6.06 8.18 18.20
CA PRO A 87 -6.46 9.12 17.16
C PRO A 87 -5.60 8.90 15.91
N VAL A 88 -6.24 8.93 14.74
CA VAL A 88 -5.55 8.83 13.45
C VAL A 88 -5.80 10.09 12.62
N ARG A 89 -4.79 10.44 11.81
CA ARG A 89 -4.88 11.57 10.89
C ARG A 89 -4.22 11.18 9.59
N LEU A 90 -4.96 11.32 8.50
CA LEU A 90 -4.38 11.22 7.17
C LEU A 90 -3.60 12.50 6.86
N LEU A 91 -2.33 12.37 6.52
CA LEU A 91 -1.51 13.47 6.03
C LEU A 91 -1.56 13.48 4.50
N ASP A 92 -1.74 14.67 3.93
CA ASP A 92 -1.58 14.85 2.50
C ASP A 92 -0.08 14.83 2.17
N SER A 93 0.31 13.93 1.26
CA SER A 93 1.66 13.97 0.69
C SER A 93 1.82 15.29 -0.07
N PRO A 94 2.97 15.99 0.06
CA PRO A 94 3.32 17.08 -0.84
C PRO A 94 3.42 16.58 -2.29
#